data_AF-A0A8T4YBZ2-F1
#
_entry.id   AF-A0A8T4YBZ2-F1
#
_cell.length_a   1.000
_cell.length_b   1.000
_cell.length_c   1.000
_cell.angle_alpha   90.00
_cell.angle_beta   90.00
_cell.angle_gamma   90.00
#
_symmetry.space_group_name_H-M   'P 1'
#
loop_
_entity.id
_entity.type
_entity.pdbx_description
1 polymer ?
#
loop_
_entity_poly.entity_id
_entity_poly.type
_entity_poly.pdbx_seq_one_letter_code
_entity_poly.pdbx_strand_id
1 'polypeptide(L)'
;RYLPFIAVQRLMQVEKISAKELFDGLGISGKAGKRVLKRLLEMHESSGKGLFAEDFNVDDEDVVLRLNENATNYWLRIKEIALSTVEKVFNSSEHPLMLGEGESWLTVLDMNAINLMLIQMLREQALNRRVLVVGIAKDTSASDYIRAVIPYAKREGVIPKEEKLPNLRHDRAFLTILSSMNPDLFSVPWRTLSYDSCFTTLVEGDTEVPLRAARQVVAI
;
A
#
# COMPACT_ATOMS: atom_id res chain seq x y z
N ARG A 1 -18.68 -0.48 15.77
CA ARG A 1 -17.65 0.41 15.16
C ARG A 1 -17.65 0.34 13.63
N TYR A 2 -17.90 -0.81 13.00
CA TYR A 2 -17.84 -0.93 11.53
C TYR A 2 -19.15 -0.61 10.77
N LEU A 3 -20.31 -0.53 11.43
CA LEU A 3 -21.61 -0.32 10.77
C LEU A 3 -21.67 0.92 9.83
N PRO A 4 -21.16 2.11 10.21
CA PRO A 4 -21.15 3.25 9.30
C PRO A 4 -20.30 3.02 8.04
N PHE A 5 -19.17 2.30 8.17
CA PHE A 5 -18.33 1.96 7.02
C PHE A 5 -19.02 0.97 6.08
N ILE A 6 -19.70 -0.04 6.62
CA ILE A 6 -20.48 -0.99 5.82
C ILE A 6 -21.64 -0.25 5.12
N ALA A 7 -22.27 0.72 5.80
CA ALA A 7 -23.30 1.56 5.21
C ALA A 7 -22.79 2.37 4.01
N VAL A 8 -21.65 3.05 4.15
CA VAL A 8 -21.00 3.75 3.02
C VAL A 8 -20.63 2.77 1.90
N GLN A 9 -20.06 1.61 2.24
CA GLN A 9 -19.72 0.60 1.24
C GLN A 9 -20.95 0.10 0.47
N ARG A 10 -22.10 -0.05 1.14
CA ARG A 10 -23.36 -0.43 0.51
C ARG A 10 -23.88 0.70 -0.39
N LEU A 11 -23.83 1.94 0.09
CA LEU A 11 -24.19 3.13 -0.68
C LEU A 11 -23.37 3.26 -1.97
N MET A 12 -22.08 2.93 -1.94
CA MET A 12 -21.22 2.91 -3.14
C MET A 12 -21.63 1.89 -4.20
N GLN A 13 -22.44 0.88 -3.85
CA GLN A 13 -22.92 -0.14 -4.80
C GLN A 13 -24.25 0.22 -5.46
N VAL A 14 -25.08 1.06 -4.82
CA VAL A 14 -26.48 1.28 -5.21
C VAL A 14 -26.76 2.77 -5.53
N GLU A 15 -25.76 3.66 -5.36
CA GLU A 15 -25.77 5.13 -5.56
C GLU A 15 -26.76 5.92 -4.68
N LYS A 16 -27.99 5.43 -4.56
CA LYS A 16 -29.06 5.93 -3.69
C LYS A 16 -29.75 4.78 -2.97
N ILE A 17 -30.12 5.00 -1.72
CA ILE A 17 -30.88 4.02 -0.92
C ILE A 17 -31.70 4.75 0.14
N SER A 18 -32.90 4.27 0.44
CA SER A 18 -33.65 4.78 1.59
C SER A 18 -32.99 4.32 2.90
N ALA A 19 -33.14 5.09 3.98
CA ALA A 19 -32.62 4.69 5.28
C ALA A 19 -33.23 3.34 5.73
N LYS A 20 -34.51 3.12 5.44
CA LYS A 20 -35.22 1.87 5.72
C LYS A 20 -34.59 0.66 5.01
N GLU A 21 -34.39 0.74 3.70
CA GLU A 21 -33.72 -0.33 2.93
C GLU A 21 -32.28 -0.55 3.39
N LEU A 22 -31.56 0.52 3.73
CA LEU A 22 -30.21 0.43 4.28
C LEU A 22 -30.20 -0.31 5.62
N PHE A 23 -31.14 0.00 6.51
CA PHE A 23 -31.26 -0.64 7.81
C PHE A 23 -31.64 -2.11 7.70
N ASP A 24 -32.60 -2.44 6.83
CA ASP A 24 -33.00 -3.81 6.53
C ASP A 24 -31.82 -4.63 5.97
N GLY A 25 -31.07 -4.05 5.02
CA GLY A 25 -29.87 -4.67 4.46
C GLY A 25 -28.72 -4.86 5.46
N LEU A 26 -28.70 -4.07 6.54
CA LEU A 26 -27.72 -4.17 7.63
C LEU A 26 -28.23 -4.98 8.83
N GLY A 27 -29.51 -5.41 8.83
CA GLY A 27 -30.14 -6.10 9.94
C GLY A 27 -30.23 -5.26 11.22
N ILE A 28 -30.42 -3.95 11.11
CA ILE A 28 -30.49 -3.00 12.24
C ILE A 28 -31.82 -2.26 12.26
N SER A 29 -32.25 -1.78 13.44
CA SER A 29 -33.47 -0.98 13.57
C SER A 29 -33.43 -0.01 14.75
N GLY A 30 -34.37 0.94 14.78
CA GLY A 30 -34.59 1.88 15.88
C GLY A 30 -33.35 2.69 16.28
N LYS A 31 -32.94 2.57 17.54
CA LYS A 31 -31.78 3.33 18.10
C LYS A 31 -30.47 3.06 17.38
N ALA A 32 -30.28 1.85 16.83
CA ALA A 32 -29.05 1.51 16.12
C ALA A 32 -28.99 2.23 14.76
N GLY A 33 -30.11 2.27 14.02
CA GLY A 33 -30.22 3.00 12.75
C GLY A 33 -29.97 4.49 12.91
N LYS A 34 -30.62 5.13 13.90
CA LYS A 34 -30.37 6.56 14.21
C LYS A 34 -28.91 6.85 14.53
N ARG A 35 -28.22 5.96 15.25
CA ARG A 35 -26.79 6.11 15.56
C ARG A 35 -25.94 6.02 14.30
N VAL A 36 -26.30 5.16 13.34
CA VAL A 36 -25.61 5.06 12.04
C VAL A 36 -25.81 6.35 11.24
N LEU A 37 -27.05 6.83 11.09
CA LEU A 37 -27.33 8.09 10.39
C LEU A 37 -26.59 9.28 10.99
N LYS A 38 -26.61 9.42 12.32
CA LYS A 38 -25.85 10.47 13.00
C LYS A 38 -24.36 10.39 12.68
N ARG A 39 -23.80 9.17 12.66
CA ARG A 39 -22.38 8.98 12.36
C ARG A 39 -22.05 9.26 10.89
N LEU A 40 -22.97 8.95 9.97
CA LEU A 40 -22.83 9.30 8.55
C LEU A 40 -22.87 10.82 8.35
N LEU A 41 -23.75 11.53 9.06
CA LEU A 41 -23.81 12.99 9.03
C LEU A 41 -22.52 13.61 9.60
N GLU A 42 -22.01 13.10 10.72
CA GLU A 42 -20.71 13.51 11.26
C GLU A 42 -19.56 13.31 10.25
N MET A 43 -19.58 12.19 9.51
CA MET A 43 -18.60 11.95 8.44
C MET A 43 -18.75 12.95 7.29
N HIS A 44 -19.99 13.25 6.89
CA HIS A 44 -20.28 14.26 5.87
C HIS A 44 -19.71 15.63 6.25
N GLU A 45 -20.02 16.11 7.45
CA GLU A 45 -19.53 17.39 7.97
C GLU A 45 -17.99 17.39 8.06
N SER A 46 -17.38 16.34 8.62
CA SER A 46 -15.92 16.25 8.73
C SER A 46 -15.20 16.19 7.37
N SER A 47 -15.91 15.80 6.32
CA SER A 47 -15.40 15.77 4.94
C SER A 47 -15.61 17.09 4.19
N GLY A 48 -16.01 18.17 4.88
CA GLY A 48 -16.36 19.44 4.25
C GLY A 48 -17.60 19.31 3.35
N LYS A 49 -18.55 18.47 3.74
CA LYS A 49 -19.77 18.14 2.99
C LYS A 49 -19.51 17.44 1.64
N GLY A 50 -18.42 16.68 1.54
CA GLY A 50 -18.06 15.95 0.32
C GLY A 50 -18.70 14.56 0.17
N LEU A 51 -19.24 13.96 1.24
CA LEU A 51 -19.69 12.56 1.22
C LEU A 51 -21.05 12.32 0.53
N PHE A 52 -22.06 13.13 0.84
CA PHE A 52 -23.42 13.03 0.31
C PHE A 52 -23.68 14.17 -0.67
N ALA A 53 -24.63 13.98 -1.58
CA ALA A 53 -25.05 15.01 -2.51
C ALA A 53 -25.76 16.17 -1.80
N GLU A 54 -26.47 15.87 -0.72
CA GLU A 54 -27.30 16.81 0.04
C GLU A 54 -27.23 16.47 1.54
N ASP A 55 -27.43 17.48 2.38
CA ASP A 55 -27.64 17.29 3.83
C ASP A 55 -28.96 16.55 4.05
N PHE A 56 -29.02 15.75 5.13
CA PHE A 56 -30.18 14.93 5.42
C PHE A 56 -30.57 14.96 6.90
N ASN A 57 -31.85 14.78 7.18
CA ASN A 57 -32.37 14.78 8.55
C ASN A 57 -32.30 13.36 9.14
N VAL A 58 -31.68 13.22 10.31
CA VAL A 58 -31.51 11.95 11.03
C VAL A 58 -32.83 11.44 11.63
N ASP A 59 -33.80 12.32 11.87
CA ASP A 59 -35.09 11.98 12.45
C ASP A 59 -36.18 11.69 11.41
N ASP A 60 -35.88 11.86 10.13
CA ASP A 60 -36.78 11.51 9.03
C ASP A 60 -36.64 10.01 8.68
N GLU A 61 -37.74 9.26 8.82
CA GLU A 61 -37.77 7.82 8.58
C GLU A 61 -37.77 7.47 7.08
N ASP A 62 -38.16 8.40 6.22
CA ASP A 62 -38.24 8.23 4.77
C ASP A 62 -37.03 8.85 4.04
N VAL A 63 -35.99 9.21 4.79
CA VAL A 63 -34.82 9.87 4.24
C VAL A 63 -34.09 9.00 3.21
N VAL A 64 -33.80 9.61 2.06
CA VAL A 64 -33.05 8.97 0.97
C VAL A 64 -31.62 9.46 1.00
N LEU A 65 -30.68 8.53 1.15
CA LEU A 65 -29.26 8.82 1.18
C LEU A 65 -28.69 8.67 -0.23
N ARG A 66 -28.05 9.74 -0.73
CA ARG A 66 -27.37 9.76 -2.03
C ARG A 66 -25.93 10.21 -1.87
N LEU A 67 -24.98 9.39 -2.32
CA LEU A 67 -23.58 9.78 -2.30
C LEU A 67 -23.32 10.89 -3.32
N ASN A 68 -22.37 11.77 -3.00
CA ASN A 68 -21.82 12.69 -3.97
C ASN A 68 -21.10 11.88 -5.07
N GLU A 69 -21.20 12.28 -6.34
CA GLU A 69 -20.50 11.62 -7.45
C GLU A 69 -18.98 11.54 -7.22
N ASN A 70 -18.42 12.58 -6.59
CA ASN A 70 -17.03 12.59 -6.18
C ASN A 70 -16.73 11.51 -5.14
N ALA A 71 -17.64 11.22 -4.22
CA ALA A 71 -17.48 10.16 -3.23
C ALA A 71 -17.62 8.76 -3.86
N THR A 72 -18.53 8.60 -4.84
CA THR A 72 -18.74 7.32 -5.56
C THR A 72 -17.48 6.87 -6.29
N ASN A 73 -16.82 7.79 -7.00
CA ASN A 73 -15.59 7.49 -7.74
C ASN A 73 -14.31 7.53 -6.89
N TYR A 74 -14.42 7.77 -5.58
CA TYR A 74 -13.26 7.92 -4.70
C TYR A 74 -12.37 6.67 -4.73
N TRP A 75 -12.96 5.47 -4.60
CA TRP A 75 -12.18 4.23 -4.60
C TRP A 75 -11.48 3.98 -5.94
N LEU A 76 -12.10 4.36 -7.05
CA LEU A 76 -11.50 4.26 -8.38
C LEU A 76 -10.27 5.18 -8.49
N ARG A 77 -10.38 6.44 -8.04
CA ARG A 77 -9.24 7.37 -8.00
C ARG A 77 -8.12 6.87 -7.08
N ILE A 78 -8.45 6.29 -5.93
CA ILE A 78 -7.45 5.71 -5.03
C ILE A 78 -6.72 4.52 -5.69
N LYS A 79 -7.43 3.65 -6.41
CA LYS A 79 -6.80 2.58 -7.20
C LYS A 79 -5.86 3.13 -8.26
N GLU A 80 -6.30 4.15 -9.00
CA GLU A 80 -5.48 4.79 -10.03
C GLU A 80 -4.21 5.42 -9.44
N ILE A 81 -4.31 6.12 -8.31
CA ILE A 81 -3.15 6.71 -7.61
C ILE A 81 -2.21 5.63 -7.08
N ALA A 82 -2.74 4.57 -6.46
CA ALA A 82 -1.92 3.49 -5.95
C ALA A 82 -1.18 2.77 -7.09
N LEU A 83 -1.87 2.47 -8.19
CA LEU A 83 -1.28 1.79 -9.35
C LEU A 83 -0.32 2.69 -10.12
N SER A 84 -0.59 3.99 -10.27
CA SER A 84 0.34 4.92 -10.91
C SER A 84 1.60 5.10 -10.06
N THR A 85 1.48 5.06 -8.74
CA THR A 85 2.66 5.07 -7.86
C THR A 85 3.45 3.78 -7.99
N VAL A 86 2.79 2.62 -8.05
CA VAL A 86 3.45 1.33 -8.33
C VAL A 86 4.13 1.37 -9.69
N GLU A 87 3.48 1.85 -10.74
CA GLU A 87 4.06 1.98 -12.07
C GLU A 87 5.28 2.92 -12.07
N LYS A 88 5.18 4.05 -11.37
CA LYS A 88 6.29 4.99 -11.22
C LYS A 88 7.45 4.39 -10.44
N VAL A 89 7.17 3.66 -9.37
CA VAL A 89 8.19 2.94 -8.61
C VAL A 89 8.83 1.88 -9.49
N PHE A 90 8.03 1.01 -10.10
CA PHE A 90 8.49 -0.22 -10.74
C PHE A 90 9.04 -0.07 -12.16
N ASN A 91 8.50 0.87 -12.93
CA ASN A 91 8.67 0.92 -14.38
C ASN A 91 9.10 2.29 -14.93
N SER A 92 9.23 3.34 -14.10
CA SER A 92 9.68 4.68 -14.55
C SER A 92 11.19 4.87 -14.44
N SER A 93 11.73 5.76 -15.28
CA SER A 93 13.10 6.28 -15.20
C SER A 93 13.24 7.48 -14.26
N GLU A 94 12.14 8.10 -13.84
CA GLU A 94 12.10 9.22 -12.89
C GLU A 94 12.34 8.75 -11.45
N HIS A 95 12.63 9.70 -10.55
CA HIS A 95 12.76 9.37 -9.14
C HIS A 95 11.40 8.87 -8.58
N PRO A 96 11.33 7.64 -8.05
CA PRO A 96 10.05 6.95 -7.78
C PRO A 96 9.22 7.58 -6.66
N LEU A 97 9.88 8.31 -5.75
CA LEU A 97 9.25 9.01 -4.64
C LEU A 97 8.99 10.50 -4.91
N MET A 98 9.32 10.99 -6.11
CA MET A 98 9.19 12.40 -6.45
C MET A 98 7.91 12.63 -7.25
N LEU A 99 7.09 13.58 -6.83
CA LEU A 99 5.86 14.00 -7.50
C LEU A 99 6.07 15.36 -8.20
N GLY A 100 5.42 15.53 -9.35
CA GLY A 100 5.38 16.80 -10.11
C GLY A 100 6.76 17.37 -10.44
N GLU A 101 7.55 16.73 -11.31
CA GLU A 101 8.88 17.21 -11.77
C GLU A 101 9.84 17.76 -10.68
N GLY A 102 9.67 17.38 -9.41
CA GLY A 102 10.50 17.86 -8.29
C GLY A 102 9.80 18.73 -7.25
N GLU A 103 8.50 19.00 -7.43
CA GLU A 103 7.71 19.86 -6.53
C GLU A 103 7.48 19.25 -5.14
N SER A 104 7.34 17.93 -5.04
CA SER A 104 7.07 17.28 -3.76
C SER A 104 7.57 15.84 -3.67
N TRP A 105 7.73 15.35 -2.43
CA TRP A 105 8.26 14.02 -2.13
C TRP A 105 7.23 13.20 -1.37
N LEU A 106 7.03 11.95 -1.79
CA LEU A 106 6.28 10.95 -1.05
C LEU A 106 6.99 10.63 0.26
N THR A 107 6.28 10.78 1.37
CA THR A 107 6.78 10.44 2.69
C THR A 107 6.57 8.96 3.01
N VAL A 108 7.16 8.51 4.11
CA VAL A 108 6.91 7.16 4.66
C VAL A 108 5.42 6.95 4.97
N LEU A 109 4.71 7.98 5.42
CA LEU A 109 3.29 7.90 5.71
C LEU A 109 2.48 7.68 4.42
N ASP A 110 2.85 8.36 3.34
CA ASP A 110 2.20 8.22 2.04
C ASP A 110 2.42 6.81 1.48
N MET A 111 3.66 6.32 1.54
CA MET A 111 3.98 4.95 1.13
C MET A 111 3.24 3.90 1.95
N ASN A 112 3.11 4.10 3.27
CA ASN A 112 2.32 3.22 4.12
C ASN A 112 0.82 3.25 3.76
N ALA A 113 0.29 4.43 3.44
CA ALA A 113 -1.09 4.56 2.98
C ALA A 113 -1.30 3.82 1.66
N ILE A 114 -0.40 3.98 0.69
CA ILE A 114 -0.43 3.27 -0.60
C ILE A 114 -0.36 1.76 -0.39
N ASN A 115 0.56 1.27 0.46
CA ASN A 115 0.66 -0.15 0.80
C ASN A 115 -0.66 -0.70 1.39
N LEU A 116 -1.31 0.06 2.27
CA LEU A 116 -2.61 -0.32 2.79
C LEU A 116 -3.67 -0.42 1.67
N MET A 117 -3.69 0.53 0.74
CA MET A 117 -4.61 0.49 -0.41
C MET A 117 -4.35 -0.72 -1.31
N LEU A 118 -3.09 -1.05 -1.57
CA LEU A 118 -2.71 -2.24 -2.35
C LEU A 118 -3.17 -3.54 -1.66
N ILE A 119 -3.06 -3.64 -0.34
CA ILE A 119 -3.58 -4.79 0.42
C ILE A 119 -5.10 -4.88 0.31
N GLN A 120 -5.82 -3.75 0.38
CA GLN A 120 -7.28 -3.73 0.19
C GLN A 120 -7.68 -4.15 -1.23
N MET A 121 -6.91 -3.71 -2.25
CA MET A 121 -7.12 -4.12 -3.64
C MET A 121 -6.84 -5.61 -3.83
N LEU A 122 -5.80 -6.17 -3.20
CA LEU A 122 -5.52 -7.60 -3.20
C LEU A 122 -6.68 -8.39 -2.59
N ARG A 123 -7.21 -7.93 -1.45
CA ARG A 123 -8.40 -8.52 -0.81
C ARG A 123 -9.59 -8.51 -1.77
N GLU A 124 -9.86 -7.39 -2.44
CA GLU A 124 -10.95 -7.27 -3.41
C GLU A 124 -10.79 -8.27 -4.56
N GLN A 125 -9.59 -8.38 -5.14
CA GLN A 125 -9.29 -9.35 -6.19
C GLN A 125 -9.44 -10.80 -5.71
N ALA A 126 -9.00 -11.10 -4.49
CA ALA A 126 -9.12 -12.43 -3.91
C ALA A 126 -10.59 -12.86 -3.76
N LEU A 127 -11.44 -11.95 -3.26
CA LEU A 127 -12.88 -12.18 -3.15
C LEU A 127 -13.53 -12.39 -4.53
N ASN A 128 -13.21 -11.52 -5.49
CA ASN A 128 -13.77 -11.60 -6.84
C ASN A 128 -13.38 -12.92 -7.55
N ARG A 129 -12.16 -13.40 -7.32
CA ARG A 129 -11.64 -14.64 -7.90
C ARG A 129 -11.94 -15.89 -7.06
N ARG A 130 -12.58 -15.73 -5.89
CA ARG A 130 -12.85 -16.81 -4.91
C ARG A 130 -11.59 -17.58 -4.51
N VAL A 131 -10.48 -16.87 -4.34
CA VAL A 131 -9.20 -17.44 -3.88
C VAL A 131 -8.88 -16.98 -2.46
N LEU A 132 -8.24 -17.85 -1.69
CA LEU A 132 -7.77 -17.52 -0.35
C LEU A 132 -6.33 -17.03 -0.42
N VAL A 133 -6.10 -15.80 0.05
CA VAL A 133 -4.73 -15.30 0.28
C VAL A 133 -4.22 -15.93 1.57
N VAL A 134 -3.28 -16.88 1.46
CA VAL A 134 -2.72 -17.62 2.61
C VAL A 134 -1.68 -16.79 3.37
N GLY A 135 -1.07 -15.82 2.71
CA GLY A 135 -0.14 -14.87 3.32
C GLY A 135 0.45 -13.90 2.31
N ILE A 136 1.04 -12.82 2.82
CA ILE A 136 1.92 -11.95 2.06
C ILE A 136 3.32 -12.25 2.57
N ALA A 137 4.14 -12.90 1.75
CA ALA A 137 5.54 -13.06 2.07
C ALA A 137 6.17 -11.67 2.03
N LYS A 138 6.51 -11.13 3.20
CA LYS A 138 7.51 -10.07 3.27
C LYS A 138 8.80 -10.69 2.78
N ASP A 139 9.58 -9.99 1.95
CA ASP A 139 10.92 -10.43 1.60
C ASP A 139 11.63 -10.90 2.87
N THR A 140 12.04 -12.18 2.84
CA THR A 140 12.67 -12.85 3.97
C THR A 140 13.87 -12.01 4.37
N SER A 141 13.90 -11.55 5.61
CA SER A 141 14.99 -10.68 6.00
C SER A 141 16.28 -11.50 6.06
N ALA A 142 17.42 -10.93 5.67
CA ALA A 142 18.74 -11.49 5.95
C ALA A 142 18.89 -11.79 7.44
N SER A 143 18.16 -11.08 8.31
CA SER A 143 18.11 -11.38 9.74
C SER A 143 17.61 -12.80 10.02
N ASP A 144 16.67 -13.34 9.25
CA ASP A 144 16.15 -14.70 9.42
C ASP A 144 17.18 -15.76 8.96
N TYR A 145 17.89 -15.49 7.85
CA TYR A 145 19.02 -16.32 7.42
C TYR A 145 20.13 -16.37 8.46
N ILE A 146 20.47 -15.23 9.06
CA ILE A 146 21.54 -15.12 10.07
C ILE A 146 21.15 -15.76 11.39
N ARG A 147 19.90 -15.60 11.82
CA ARG A 147 19.45 -16.05 13.14
C ARG A 147 19.01 -17.52 13.16
N ALA A 148 18.54 -18.06 12.05
CA ALA A 148 17.96 -19.41 12.00
C ALA A 148 18.71 -20.34 11.03
N VAL A 149 18.85 -19.95 9.76
CA VAL A 149 19.34 -20.85 8.70
C VAL A 149 20.83 -21.15 8.85
N ILE A 150 21.64 -20.11 9.05
CA ILE A 150 23.09 -20.22 9.14
C ILE A 150 23.54 -21.03 10.39
N PRO A 151 23.02 -20.77 11.61
CA PRO A 151 23.37 -21.58 12.77
C PRO A 151 23.03 -23.06 12.58
N TYR A 152 21.90 -23.35 11.95
CA TYR A 152 21.49 -24.71 11.60
C TYR A 152 22.47 -25.33 10.58
N ALA A 153 22.80 -24.63 9.50
CA ALA A 153 23.74 -25.10 8.49
C ALA A 153 25.15 -25.37 9.06
N LYS A 154 25.61 -24.57 10.04
CA LYS A 154 26.87 -24.82 10.77
C LYS A 154 26.80 -26.06 11.67
N ARG A 155 25.64 -26.32 12.29
CA ARG A 155 25.43 -27.52 13.10
C ARG A 155 25.47 -28.78 12.25
N GLU A 156 24.80 -28.75 11.10
CA GLU A 156 24.71 -29.88 10.17
C GLU A 156 25.97 -30.07 9.30
N GLY A 157 26.98 -29.23 9.48
CA GLY A 157 28.26 -29.35 8.77
C GLY A 157 28.23 -28.88 7.31
N VAL A 158 27.14 -28.24 6.88
CA VAL A 158 27.01 -27.62 5.55
C VAL A 158 27.91 -26.39 5.43
N ILE A 159 28.07 -25.64 6.52
CA ILE A 159 29.02 -24.53 6.64
C ILE A 159 30.04 -24.89 7.72
N PRO A 160 31.36 -24.70 7.49
CA PRO A 160 32.36 -24.93 8.53
C PRO A 160 32.11 -24.07 9.78
N LYS A 161 32.24 -24.68 10.97
CA LYS A 161 31.94 -24.00 12.24
C LYS A 161 32.78 -22.75 12.46
N GLU A 162 34.06 -22.83 12.09
CA GLU A 162 35.07 -21.78 12.27
C GLU A 162 34.93 -20.62 11.27
N GLU A 163 34.12 -20.77 10.23
CA GLU A 163 34.00 -19.77 9.17
C GLU A 163 33.28 -18.51 9.68
N LYS A 164 33.97 -17.38 9.66
CA LYS A 164 33.37 -16.09 10.01
C LYS A 164 32.53 -15.61 8.86
N LEU A 165 31.25 -15.45 9.12
CA LEU A 165 30.32 -14.92 8.13
C LEU A 165 30.57 -13.43 7.96
N PRO A 166 30.36 -12.88 6.75
CA PRO A 166 30.33 -11.44 6.56
C PRO A 166 29.29 -10.82 7.51
N ASN A 167 29.51 -9.57 7.90
CA ASN A 167 28.62 -8.83 8.79
C ASN A 167 27.34 -8.42 8.02
N LEU A 168 26.44 -9.38 7.86
CA LEU A 168 25.21 -9.24 7.08
C LEU A 168 24.15 -8.48 7.89
N ARG A 169 24.29 -7.17 8.08
CA ARG A 169 23.39 -6.44 8.99
C ARG A 169 21.96 -6.27 8.48
N HIS A 170 21.75 -6.39 7.18
CA HIS A 170 20.46 -6.17 6.52
C HIS A 170 20.43 -6.84 5.15
N ASP A 171 19.21 -7.04 4.65
CA ASP A 171 18.85 -7.77 3.42
C ASP A 171 19.68 -7.32 2.23
N ARG A 172 19.88 -6.00 2.11
CA ARG A 172 20.71 -5.39 1.08
C ARG A 172 22.14 -5.97 1.04
N ALA A 173 22.82 -6.10 2.19
CA ALA A 173 24.20 -6.59 2.21
C ALA A 173 24.27 -8.07 1.81
N PHE A 174 23.27 -8.85 2.23
CA PHE A 174 23.18 -10.27 1.92
C PHE A 174 22.90 -10.53 0.44
N LEU A 175 21.90 -9.85 -0.11
CA LEU A 175 21.48 -10.03 -1.49
C LEU A 175 22.52 -9.47 -2.49
N THR A 176 23.20 -8.38 -2.16
CA THR A 176 24.32 -7.88 -2.97
C THR A 176 25.47 -8.90 -3.02
N ILE A 177 25.86 -9.48 -1.88
CA ILE A 177 26.93 -10.49 -1.87
C ILE A 177 26.50 -11.75 -2.64
N LEU A 178 25.27 -12.23 -2.42
CA LEU A 178 24.77 -13.43 -3.10
C LEU A 178 24.70 -13.27 -4.62
N SER A 179 24.18 -12.13 -5.10
CA SER A 179 24.06 -11.84 -6.53
C SER A 179 25.41 -11.61 -7.21
N SER A 180 26.39 -11.00 -6.52
CA SER A 180 27.75 -10.82 -7.04
C SER A 180 28.54 -12.13 -7.09
N MET A 181 28.36 -13.01 -6.11
CA MET A 181 29.11 -14.27 -6.03
C MET A 181 28.56 -15.37 -6.95
N ASN A 182 27.27 -15.32 -7.29
CA ASN A 182 26.60 -16.40 -8.03
C ASN A 182 25.68 -15.86 -9.14
N PRO A 183 26.21 -15.08 -10.10
CA PRO A 183 25.40 -14.43 -11.13
C PRO A 183 24.57 -15.41 -11.97
N ASP A 184 25.08 -16.61 -12.20
CA ASP A 184 24.45 -17.63 -13.06
C ASP A 184 23.35 -18.42 -12.35
N LEU A 185 23.34 -18.45 -11.01
CA LEU A 185 22.34 -19.18 -10.21
C LEU A 185 21.07 -18.35 -9.96
N PHE A 186 21.14 -17.03 -10.14
CA PHE A 186 20.03 -16.13 -9.89
C PHE A 186 19.61 -15.40 -11.18
N SER A 187 18.68 -15.99 -11.92
CA SER A 187 17.95 -15.26 -12.97
C SER A 187 17.08 -14.19 -12.31
N VAL A 188 17.29 -12.92 -12.65
CA VAL A 188 16.66 -11.75 -12.01
C VAL A 188 15.12 -11.74 -12.11
N PRO A 189 14.45 -11.73 -10.94
CA PRO A 189 13.38 -10.76 -10.67
C PRO A 189 13.74 -9.75 -9.57
N TRP A 190 14.92 -9.88 -8.95
CA TRP A 190 15.32 -9.17 -7.72
C TRP A 190 16.05 -7.84 -7.94
N ARG A 191 16.45 -7.52 -9.18
CA ARG A 191 16.96 -6.20 -9.57
C ARG A 191 15.88 -5.51 -10.39
N THR A 192 14.90 -4.89 -9.74
CA THR A 192 14.09 -3.90 -10.43
C THR A 192 14.85 -2.58 -10.42
N LEU A 193 14.83 -1.83 -11.52
CA LEU A 193 15.40 -0.47 -11.63
C LEU A 193 15.00 0.39 -10.42
N SER A 194 13.81 0.14 -9.92
CA SER A 194 13.12 0.65 -8.73
C SER A 194 13.85 0.38 -7.43
N TYR A 195 14.17 -0.88 -7.17
CA TYR A 195 14.87 -1.29 -5.97
C TYR A 195 16.26 -0.66 -5.98
N ASP A 196 16.97 -0.72 -7.11
CA ASP A 196 18.29 -0.13 -7.27
C ASP A 196 18.26 1.42 -7.22
N SER A 197 17.20 2.07 -7.71
CA SER A 197 17.03 3.53 -7.72
C SER A 197 16.78 4.11 -6.33
N CYS A 198 15.95 3.46 -5.50
CA CYS A 198 15.72 3.85 -4.11
C CYS A 198 16.97 3.76 -3.23
N PHE A 199 18.00 3.03 -3.68
CA PHE A 199 19.24 2.80 -2.96
C PHE A 199 20.47 3.43 -3.62
N THR A 200 20.27 4.28 -4.64
CA THR A 200 21.37 5.02 -5.24
C THR A 200 21.86 6.09 -4.27
N THR A 201 23.12 5.98 -3.85
CA THR A 201 23.79 6.98 -3.02
C THR A 201 23.63 8.36 -3.66
N LEU A 202 23.11 9.34 -2.93
CA LEU A 202 23.07 10.72 -3.40
C LEU A 202 24.46 11.33 -3.24
N VAL A 203 24.91 12.01 -4.28
CA VAL A 203 26.12 12.85 -4.28
C VAL A 203 25.74 14.29 -4.55
N GLU A 204 26.61 15.20 -4.16
CA GLU A 204 26.40 16.64 -4.38
C GLU A 204 26.29 16.93 -5.89
N GLY A 205 25.24 17.67 -6.24
CA GLY A 205 24.93 18.12 -7.59
C GLY A 205 25.32 19.58 -7.80
N ASP A 206 24.62 20.29 -8.69
CA ASP A 206 24.88 21.67 -9.05
C ASP A 206 23.83 22.64 -8.47
N THR A 207 23.93 23.93 -8.82
CA THR A 207 23.07 24.99 -8.26
C THR A 207 21.59 24.84 -8.58
N GLU A 208 21.24 24.12 -9.65
CA GLU A 208 19.84 23.85 -10.02
C GLU A 208 19.35 22.52 -9.43
N VAL A 209 20.21 21.49 -9.37
CA VAL A 209 19.89 20.19 -8.77
C VAL A 209 20.92 19.84 -7.70
N PRO A 210 20.71 20.25 -6.43
CA PRO A 210 21.74 20.19 -5.38
C PRO A 210 22.12 18.76 -4.97
N LEU A 211 21.30 17.76 -5.28
CA LEU A 211 21.56 16.35 -4.99
C LEU A 211 21.27 15.51 -6.23
N ARG A 212 22.23 14.68 -6.65
CA ARG A 212 22.11 13.78 -7.81
C ARG A 212 22.42 12.34 -7.42
N ALA A 213 21.81 11.40 -8.13
CA ALA A 213 22.12 9.98 -7.98
C ALA A 213 23.57 9.70 -8.42
N ALA A 214 24.37 9.00 -7.59
CA ALA A 214 25.71 8.55 -7.92
C ALA A 214 25.68 7.47 -9.02
N ARG A 215 25.48 7.88 -10.27
CA ARG A 215 25.56 7.00 -11.45
C ARG A 215 26.87 7.28 -12.17
N GLN A 216 27.93 6.56 -11.77
CA GLN A 216 29.11 6.39 -12.61
C GLN A 216 29.39 4.90 -12.78
N VAL A 217 29.12 4.45 -14.02
CA VAL A 217 29.62 3.28 -14.75
C VAL A 217 30.30 2.22 -13.87
N VAL A 218 29.61 1.11 -13.60
CA VAL A 218 30.29 -0.15 -13.32
C VAL A 218 30.96 -0.55 -14.63
N ALA A 219 32.19 -0.08 -14.83
CA ALA A 219 33.05 -0.56 -15.90
C ALA A 219 33.59 -1.92 -15.45
N ILE A 220 33.25 -2.92 -16.28
CA ILE A 220 33.84 -4.26 -16.49
C ILE A 220 34.81 -4.75 -15.40
#